data_AF-A0A524DZA9-F1
#
_entry.id   AF-A0A524DZA9-F1
#
_cell.length_a   1.000
_cell.length_b   1.000
_cell.length_c   1.000
_cell.angle_alpha   90.00
_cell.angle_beta   90.00
_cell.angle_gamma   90.00
#
_symmetry.space_group_name_H-M   'P 1'
#
loop_
_entity.id
_entity.type
_entity.pdbx_description
1 polymer ?
#
loop_
_entity_poly.entity_id
_entity_poly.type
_entity_poly.pdbx_seq_one_letter_code
_entity_poly.pdbx_strand_id
1 'polypeptide(L)'
;MNGIWDSKTDAVKKGDKLRDVTPYKTYVDDHGITHHLFHKTMFHNPWYSLPDNELELFKKFLEGGSRAYPSDGNIPCDIVAQEARKILKKIVVCSENPNDNLCEDAIKALEHGKHQLVRGTLKLYLGKYTTRDWRRKRFTDDIDFWTFQINVLERSLKECGFVKSKESGEWVKKIEWTQPEKSDTRKEVLFAANNLNQLLDFGAGSYLEGSSLKEIFSKKIKRGHDVDLSDIINIAMVNDGIRGPHKEEWLEAWAAFEEAANQRNSRSTSNIISL
;
A
#
# COMPACT_ATOMS: atom_id res chain seq x y z
N MET A 1 -16.29 17.09 10.10
CA MET A 1 -15.39 16.38 9.15
C MET A 1 -16.21 15.98 7.94
N ASN A 2 -16.30 16.86 6.95
CA ASN A 2 -17.05 16.65 5.71
C ASN A 2 -16.05 16.39 4.58
N GLY A 3 -15.59 15.15 4.45
CA GLY A 3 -14.59 14.80 3.43
C GLY A 3 -14.03 13.38 3.51
N ILE A 4 -14.69 12.45 4.22
CA ILE A 4 -14.22 11.06 4.30
C ILE A 4 -15.18 10.09 3.58
N TRP A 5 -16.37 10.52 3.17
CA TRP A 5 -17.38 9.64 2.56
C TRP A 5 -18.21 10.39 1.52
N ASP A 6 -18.40 9.76 0.35
CA ASP A 6 -19.30 10.22 -0.70
C ASP A 6 -20.76 9.92 -0.31
N SER A 7 -21.42 10.93 0.26
CA SER A 7 -22.79 10.84 0.77
C SER A 7 -23.88 10.74 -0.32
N LYS A 8 -23.52 10.74 -1.61
CA LYS A 8 -24.49 10.65 -2.71
C LYS A 8 -24.56 9.27 -3.35
N THR A 9 -23.49 8.47 -3.29
CA THR A 9 -23.58 7.02 -3.56
C THR A 9 -24.17 6.22 -2.42
N ASP A 10 -24.10 6.77 -1.22
CA ASP A 10 -24.74 6.22 -0.04
C ASP A 10 -26.21 6.65 -0.02
N ALA A 11 -27.06 6.05 -0.86
CA ALA A 11 -28.50 6.14 -0.67
C ALA A 11 -28.87 5.41 0.63
N VAL A 12 -28.74 6.11 1.76
CA VAL A 12 -29.08 5.65 3.10
C VAL A 12 -30.58 5.39 3.16
N LYS A 13 -31.00 4.15 2.91
CA LYS A 13 -32.31 3.68 3.36
C LYS A 13 -32.23 3.34 4.84
N LYS A 14 -33.34 3.52 5.57
CA LYS A 14 -33.46 3.15 6.99
C LYS A 14 -33.28 1.63 7.13
N GLY A 15 -32.10 1.20 7.55
CA GLY A 15 -31.74 -0.20 7.83
C GLY A 15 -30.22 -0.41 7.72
N ASP A 16 -29.62 -0.97 8.77
CA ASP A 16 -28.24 -1.51 8.94
C ASP A 16 -27.00 -0.82 8.36
N LYS A 17 -27.09 0.36 7.73
CA LYS A 17 -25.92 1.12 7.21
C LYS A 17 -25.02 0.29 6.26
N LEU A 18 -25.56 -0.76 5.65
CA LEU A 18 -24.85 -1.58 4.66
C LEU A 18 -25.01 -0.93 3.28
N ARG A 19 -23.93 -0.93 2.49
CA ARG A 19 -23.93 -0.43 1.11
C ARG A 19 -24.88 -1.28 0.25
N ASP A 20 -25.71 -0.64 -0.56
CA ASP A 20 -26.50 -1.31 -1.59
C ASP A 20 -25.59 -1.61 -2.78
N VAL A 21 -25.20 -2.88 -2.92
CA VAL A 21 -24.34 -3.39 -4.00
C VAL A 21 -25.17 -4.04 -5.11
N THR A 22 -26.43 -3.65 -5.27
CA THR A 22 -27.31 -4.22 -6.30
C THR A 22 -26.84 -3.79 -7.69
N PRO A 23 -26.56 -4.73 -8.63
CA PRO A 23 -26.22 -4.37 -10.00
C PRO A 23 -27.39 -3.66 -10.66
N TYR A 24 -27.12 -2.55 -11.36
CA TYR A 24 -28.18 -1.82 -12.08
C TYR A 24 -28.69 -2.59 -13.29
N LYS A 25 -27.88 -3.53 -13.81
CA LYS A 25 -28.27 -4.42 -14.89
C LYS A 25 -27.62 -5.78 -14.69
N THR A 26 -28.39 -6.85 -14.93
CA THR A 26 -27.88 -8.21 -15.02
C THR A 26 -28.38 -8.82 -16.33
N TYR A 27 -27.53 -9.51 -17.08
CA TYR A 27 -27.93 -10.23 -18.28
C TYR A 27 -27.08 -11.48 -18.49
N VAL A 28 -27.58 -12.45 -19.24
CA VAL A 28 -26.84 -13.64 -19.65
C VAL A 28 -26.48 -13.50 -21.13
N ASP A 29 -25.22 -13.72 -21.49
CA ASP A 29 -24.80 -13.64 -22.89
C ASP A 29 -25.07 -14.93 -23.68
N ASP A 30 -24.77 -14.90 -24.97
CA ASP A 30 -25.00 -16.02 -25.91
C ASP A 30 -24.18 -17.28 -25.57
N HIS A 31 -23.21 -17.18 -24.65
CA HIS A 31 -22.40 -18.30 -24.15
C HIS A 31 -22.90 -18.81 -22.79
N GLY A 32 -23.99 -18.25 -22.25
CA GLY A 32 -24.55 -18.61 -20.95
C GLY A 32 -23.83 -17.96 -19.76
N ILE A 33 -22.99 -16.95 -19.99
CA ILE A 33 -22.27 -16.23 -18.92
C ILE A 33 -23.17 -15.14 -18.35
N THR A 34 -23.34 -15.12 -17.02
CA THR A 34 -24.07 -14.06 -16.33
C THR A 34 -23.16 -12.84 -16.11
N HIS A 35 -23.56 -11.70 -16.70
CA HIS A 35 -22.94 -10.40 -16.56
C HIS A 35 -23.70 -9.56 -15.53
N HIS A 36 -22.99 -8.98 -14.56
CA HIS A 36 -23.51 -8.01 -13.62
C HIS A 36 -22.87 -6.64 -13.90
N LEU A 37 -23.69 -5.63 -14.19
CA LEU A 37 -23.22 -4.26 -14.41
C LEU A 37 -23.59 -3.39 -13.21
N PHE A 38 -22.61 -2.65 -12.73
CA PHE A 38 -22.70 -1.75 -11.58
C PHE A 38 -22.51 -0.31 -12.04
N HIS A 39 -23.20 0.65 -11.43
CA HIS A 39 -22.93 2.06 -11.67
C HIS A 39 -21.58 2.39 -11.02
N LYS A 40 -20.64 2.93 -11.81
CA LYS A 40 -19.37 3.41 -11.30
C LYS A 40 -19.54 4.84 -10.83
N THR A 41 -19.59 5.06 -9.53
CA THR A 41 -19.31 6.39 -8.99
C THR A 41 -17.82 6.48 -8.74
N MET A 42 -17.18 7.43 -9.41
CA MET A 42 -15.76 7.67 -9.26
C MET A 42 -15.48 8.18 -7.85
N PHE A 43 -14.41 7.70 -7.22
CA PHE A 43 -13.94 8.16 -5.91
C PHE A 43 -13.96 9.69 -5.82
N HIS A 44 -14.64 10.23 -4.80
CA HIS A 44 -14.63 11.66 -4.53
C HIS A 44 -13.27 12.07 -3.94
N ASN A 45 -12.40 12.61 -4.80
CA ASN A 45 -11.18 13.27 -4.37
C ASN A 45 -11.42 14.80 -4.36
N PRO A 46 -11.51 15.46 -3.19
CA PRO A 46 -11.78 16.91 -3.10
C PRO A 46 -10.66 17.78 -3.69
N TRP A 47 -9.52 17.21 -4.04
CA TRP A 47 -8.40 17.88 -4.70
C TRP A 47 -8.44 17.77 -6.22
N TYR A 48 -9.48 17.15 -6.80
CA TYR A 48 -9.57 16.88 -8.22
C TYR A 48 -10.99 16.93 -8.79
N SER A 49 -11.19 17.71 -9.86
CA SER A 49 -12.38 17.64 -10.71
C SER A 49 -12.05 16.94 -12.03
N LEU A 50 -12.85 15.94 -12.39
CA LEU A 50 -12.83 15.37 -13.74
C LEU A 50 -13.42 16.41 -14.69
N PRO A 51 -12.76 16.74 -15.81
CA PRO A 51 -13.39 17.51 -16.86
C PRO A 51 -14.55 16.69 -17.45
N ASP A 52 -15.67 17.35 -17.73
CA ASP A 52 -16.82 16.72 -18.39
C ASP A 52 -16.53 16.37 -19.86
N ASN A 53 -15.41 16.87 -20.42
CA ASN A 53 -15.02 16.69 -21.80
C ASN A 53 -14.00 15.55 -21.98
N GLU A 54 -14.39 14.53 -22.74
CA GLU A 54 -13.55 13.36 -23.06
C GLU A 54 -12.24 13.71 -23.77
N LEU A 55 -12.22 14.77 -24.61
CA LEU A 55 -11.00 15.24 -25.28
C LEU A 55 -10.02 15.88 -24.30
N GLU A 56 -10.53 16.58 -23.29
CA GLU A 56 -9.70 17.19 -22.24
C GLU A 56 -9.17 16.12 -21.28
N LEU A 57 -9.98 15.11 -20.97
CA LEU A 57 -9.54 13.92 -20.25
C LEU A 57 -8.44 13.18 -21.00
N PHE A 58 -8.58 13.03 -22.33
CA PHE A 58 -7.58 12.41 -23.19
C PHE A 58 -6.30 13.25 -23.31
N LYS A 59 -6.41 14.58 -23.41
CA LYS A 59 -5.26 15.50 -23.36
C LYS A 59 -4.55 15.42 -22.01
N LYS A 60 -5.26 15.46 -20.88
CA LYS A 60 -4.67 15.28 -19.55
C LYS A 60 -4.00 13.91 -19.42
N PHE A 61 -4.59 12.85 -19.98
CA PHE A 61 -3.95 11.54 -20.04
C PHE A 61 -2.63 11.54 -20.85
N LEU A 62 -2.63 12.16 -22.03
CA LEU A 62 -1.45 12.26 -22.90
C LEU A 62 -0.35 13.18 -22.33
N GLU A 63 -0.73 14.24 -21.63
CA GLU A 63 0.15 15.23 -21.01
C GLU A 63 0.72 14.77 -19.65
N GLY A 64 0.36 13.56 -19.20
CA GLY A 64 0.71 13.06 -17.87
C GLY A 64 -0.04 13.76 -16.72
N GLY A 65 -1.02 14.61 -17.07
CA GLY A 65 -1.89 15.36 -16.19
C GLY A 65 -2.79 14.48 -15.32
N SER A 66 -2.39 14.41 -14.05
CA SER A 66 -3.20 14.22 -12.85
C SER A 66 -4.19 13.05 -12.84
N ARG A 67 -3.67 11.86 -12.53
CA ARG A 67 -4.29 11.03 -11.49
C ARG A 67 -3.26 10.91 -10.39
N ALA A 68 -3.45 11.61 -9.26
CA ALA A 68 -2.79 11.15 -8.05
C ALA A 68 -3.40 9.78 -7.75
N TYR A 69 -2.58 8.75 -7.61
CA TYR A 69 -3.11 7.52 -7.03
C TYR A 69 -3.57 7.84 -5.60
N PRO A 70 -4.66 7.23 -5.12
CA PRO A 70 -4.99 7.31 -3.71
C PRO A 70 -3.71 7.04 -2.90
N SER A 71 -3.42 7.94 -1.98
CA SER A 71 -2.14 8.01 -1.29
C SER A 71 -2.41 8.18 0.20
N ASP A 72 -1.54 7.61 1.01
CA ASP A 72 -1.59 7.65 2.47
C ASP A 72 -0.50 8.56 3.06
N GLY A 73 0.11 9.41 2.23
CA GLY A 73 1.08 10.40 2.65
C GLY A 73 1.35 11.47 1.59
N ASN A 74 2.30 12.35 1.89
CA ASN A 74 2.70 13.52 1.13
C ASN A 74 4.12 13.42 0.54
N ILE A 75 4.88 12.38 0.89
CA ILE A 75 6.21 12.13 0.35
C ILE A 75 6.13 11.16 -0.85
N PRO A 76 6.71 11.50 -2.00
CA PRO A 76 6.85 10.58 -3.13
C PRO A 76 7.46 9.23 -2.71
N CYS A 77 6.85 8.13 -3.14
CA CYS A 77 7.28 6.79 -2.73
C CYS A 77 8.73 6.47 -3.15
N ASP A 78 9.25 7.10 -4.20
CA ASP A 78 10.64 6.95 -4.64
C ASP A 78 11.63 7.55 -3.63
N ILE A 79 11.30 8.67 -3.00
CA ILE A 79 12.08 9.31 -1.93
C ILE A 79 12.04 8.43 -0.69
N VAL A 80 10.86 7.95 -0.29
CA VAL A 80 10.75 7.03 0.85
C VAL A 80 11.52 5.73 0.60
N ALA A 81 11.47 5.20 -0.63
CA ALA A 81 12.24 4.02 -1.01
C ALA A 81 13.76 4.25 -0.99
N GLN A 82 14.25 5.48 -1.22
CA GLN A 82 15.67 5.79 -1.04
C GLN A 82 16.08 5.68 0.41
N GLU A 83 15.27 6.17 1.35
CA GLU A 83 15.54 6.03 2.78
C GLU A 83 15.46 4.58 3.25
N ALA A 84 14.45 3.83 2.80
CA ALA A 84 14.35 2.41 3.08
C ALA A 84 15.61 1.65 2.62
N ARG A 85 16.14 1.95 1.42
CA ARG A 85 17.39 1.35 0.94
C ARG A 85 18.60 1.68 1.81
N LYS A 86 18.69 2.90 2.34
CA LYS A 86 19.78 3.30 3.26
C LYS A 86 19.73 2.45 4.53
N ILE A 87 18.54 2.31 5.12
CA ILE A 87 18.32 1.49 6.33
C ILE A 87 18.67 0.02 6.05
N LEU A 88 18.13 -0.56 4.98
CA LEU A 88 18.42 -1.95 4.61
C LEU A 88 19.92 -2.18 4.35
N LYS A 89 20.62 -1.20 3.76
CA LYS A 89 22.08 -1.27 3.57
C LYS A 89 22.82 -1.31 4.90
N LYS A 90 22.37 -0.57 5.92
CA LYS A 90 22.98 -0.61 7.27
C LYS A 90 22.82 -1.97 7.93
N ILE A 91 21.66 -2.62 7.76
CA ILE A 91 21.43 -3.99 8.26
C ILE A 91 22.35 -4.98 7.55
N VAL A 92 22.52 -4.87 6.22
CA VAL A 92 23.45 -5.73 5.46
C VAL A 92 24.89 -5.55 5.94
N VAL A 93 25.36 -4.30 6.08
CA VAL A 93 26.72 -4.02 6.58
C VAL A 93 26.93 -4.58 7.99
N CYS A 94 25.91 -4.54 8.86
CA CYS A 94 25.96 -5.20 10.16
C CYS A 94 26.16 -6.72 10.04
N SER A 95 25.41 -7.37 9.13
CA SER A 95 25.49 -8.83 8.96
C SER A 95 26.82 -9.32 8.38
N GLU A 96 27.58 -8.43 7.73
CA GLU A 96 28.87 -8.71 7.12
C GLU A 96 30.05 -8.44 8.09
N ASN A 97 29.79 -7.85 9.27
CA ASN A 97 30.83 -7.49 10.24
C ASN A 97 30.85 -8.49 11.41
N PRO A 98 31.73 -9.50 11.42
CA PRO A 98 31.78 -10.52 12.48
C PRO A 98 32.16 -9.96 13.86
N ASN A 99 32.74 -8.75 13.93
CA ASN A 99 33.10 -8.10 15.19
C ASN A 99 31.94 -7.26 15.76
N ASP A 100 30.84 -7.13 15.03
CA ASP A 100 29.67 -6.40 15.48
C ASP A 100 28.84 -7.26 16.45
N ASN A 101 28.48 -6.71 17.60
CA ASN A 101 27.70 -7.41 18.61
C ASN A 101 26.27 -7.75 18.15
N LEU A 102 25.78 -7.14 17.07
CA LEU A 102 24.49 -7.42 16.45
C LEU A 102 24.59 -8.22 15.14
N CYS A 103 25.78 -8.71 14.78
CA CYS A 103 26.01 -9.43 13.52
C CYS A 103 25.07 -10.63 13.33
N GLU A 104 24.97 -11.51 14.33
CA GLU A 104 24.10 -12.70 14.25
C GLU A 104 22.62 -12.33 14.12
N ASP A 105 22.18 -11.29 14.84
CA ASP A 105 20.80 -10.82 14.73
C ASP A 105 20.55 -10.23 13.35
N ALA A 106 21.51 -9.51 12.77
CA ALA A 106 21.38 -9.00 11.40
C ALA A 106 21.35 -10.11 10.35
N ILE A 107 22.13 -11.18 10.54
CA ILE A 107 22.07 -12.38 9.69
C ILE A 107 20.69 -13.02 9.78
N LYS A 108 20.15 -13.22 10.99
CA LYS A 108 18.79 -13.75 11.19
C LYS A 108 17.73 -12.87 10.55
N ALA A 109 17.82 -11.55 10.71
CA ALA A 109 16.89 -10.61 10.10
C ALA A 109 16.89 -10.73 8.55
N LEU A 110 18.03 -11.09 7.96
CA LEU A 110 18.22 -11.19 6.52
C LEU A 110 18.02 -12.60 5.95
N GLU A 111 17.60 -13.58 6.76
CA GLU A 111 17.52 -15.00 6.35
C GLU A 111 16.62 -15.23 5.13
N HIS A 112 15.57 -14.42 4.98
CA HIS A 112 14.64 -14.46 3.84
C HIS A 112 14.91 -13.36 2.80
N GLY A 113 16.03 -12.65 2.95
CA GLY A 113 16.45 -11.55 2.09
C GLY A 113 15.94 -10.17 2.55
N LYS A 114 16.75 -9.14 2.27
CA LYS A 114 16.53 -7.77 2.78
C LYS A 114 15.18 -7.14 2.40
N HIS A 115 14.55 -7.54 1.31
CA HIS A 115 13.25 -7.00 0.93
C HIS A 115 12.09 -7.63 1.71
N GLN A 116 12.32 -8.70 2.48
CA GLN A 116 11.32 -9.25 3.41
C GLN A 116 11.25 -8.46 4.72
N LEU A 117 12.25 -7.61 4.99
CA LEU A 117 12.26 -6.71 6.15
C LEU A 117 11.32 -5.51 6.02
N VAL A 118 10.80 -5.24 4.82
CA VAL A 118 9.85 -4.17 4.54
C VAL A 118 8.53 -4.78 4.11
N ARG A 119 7.42 -4.12 4.44
CA ARG A 119 6.07 -4.54 4.02
C ARG A 119 5.31 -3.39 3.38
N GLY A 120 4.05 -3.64 3.02
CA GLY A 120 3.13 -2.63 2.51
C GLY A 120 3.64 -1.92 1.26
N THR A 121 3.42 -0.62 1.16
CA THR A 121 3.74 0.21 -0.02
C THR A 121 5.21 0.08 -0.43
N LEU A 122 6.13 0.03 0.53
CA LEU A 122 7.57 -0.03 0.25
C LEU A 122 8.01 -1.39 -0.27
N LYS A 123 7.41 -2.49 0.21
CA LYS A 123 7.60 -3.82 -0.37
C LYS A 123 7.17 -3.82 -1.85
N LEU A 124 5.97 -3.30 -2.12
CA LEU A 124 5.41 -3.23 -3.46
C LEU A 124 6.30 -2.42 -4.41
N TYR A 125 6.79 -1.28 -3.92
CA TYR A 125 7.68 -0.39 -4.68
C TYR A 125 9.05 -1.03 -4.96
N LEU A 126 9.73 -1.51 -3.91
CA LEU A 126 11.10 -2.04 -4.02
C LEU A 126 11.15 -3.36 -4.78
N GLY A 127 10.13 -4.20 -4.61
CA GLY A 127 9.97 -5.45 -5.37
C GLY A 127 9.49 -5.25 -6.80
N LYS A 128 9.08 -4.02 -7.18
CA LYS A 128 8.56 -3.68 -8.51
C LYS A 128 7.31 -4.48 -8.92
N TYR A 129 6.44 -4.81 -7.96
CA TYR A 129 5.18 -5.51 -8.22
C TYR A 129 4.14 -4.65 -8.98
N THR A 130 4.34 -3.34 -9.06
CA THR A 130 3.37 -2.37 -9.59
C THR A 130 3.79 -1.79 -10.94
N THR A 131 2.90 -1.04 -11.57
CA THR A 131 3.21 -0.30 -12.81
C THR A 131 4.28 0.78 -12.56
N ARG A 132 5.01 1.18 -13.61
CA ARG A 132 5.92 2.34 -13.52
C ARG A 132 5.18 3.63 -13.18
N ASP A 133 3.95 3.78 -13.66
CA ASP A 133 3.14 4.97 -13.43
C ASP A 133 2.73 5.10 -11.96
N TRP A 134 2.27 4.00 -11.34
CA TRP A 134 1.98 3.94 -9.90
C TRP A 134 3.19 4.38 -9.06
N ARG A 135 4.38 3.86 -9.39
CA ARG A 135 5.61 4.22 -8.64
C ARG A 135 5.93 5.71 -8.69
N ARG A 136 5.56 6.41 -9.76
CA ARG A 136 5.82 7.85 -9.93
C ARG A 136 4.78 8.73 -9.23
N LYS A 137 3.59 8.21 -8.99
CA LYS A 137 2.40 8.99 -8.60
C LYS A 137 1.81 8.57 -7.25
N ARG A 138 2.38 7.57 -6.58
CA ARG A 138 2.03 7.13 -5.23
C ARG A 138 2.88 7.85 -4.18
N PHE A 139 2.24 8.31 -3.12
CA PHE A 139 2.87 9.05 -2.03
C PHE A 139 2.57 8.38 -0.70
N THR A 140 3.55 8.22 0.17
CA THR A 140 3.41 7.58 1.48
C THR A 140 4.36 8.24 2.47
N ASP A 141 3.96 8.37 3.73
CA ASP A 141 4.79 8.98 4.77
C ASP A 141 5.37 7.93 5.73
N ASP A 142 5.13 6.63 5.45
CA ASP A 142 5.46 5.53 6.35
C ASP A 142 6.42 4.51 5.71
N ILE A 143 7.38 4.02 6.50
CA ILE A 143 8.10 2.78 6.24
C ILE A 143 7.69 1.72 7.27
N ASP A 144 6.88 0.78 6.82
CA ASP A 144 6.52 -0.40 7.61
C ASP A 144 7.62 -1.48 7.54
N PHE A 145 8.10 -1.92 8.70
CA PHE A 145 9.10 -2.99 8.82
C PHE A 145 8.51 -4.32 9.31
N TRP A 146 9.04 -5.44 8.84
CA TRP A 146 8.71 -6.77 9.30
C TRP A 146 9.98 -7.46 9.81
N THR A 147 10.26 -7.31 11.10
CA THR A 147 11.43 -7.93 11.75
C THR A 147 11.22 -8.04 13.25
N PHE A 148 11.73 -9.11 13.84
CA PHE A 148 11.79 -9.30 15.29
C PHE A 148 13.13 -8.87 15.89
N GLN A 149 14.13 -8.57 15.05
CA GLN A 149 15.46 -8.10 15.48
C GLN A 149 15.45 -6.59 15.68
N ILE A 150 14.66 -6.16 16.67
CA ILE A 150 14.35 -4.74 16.95
C ILE A 150 15.63 -3.92 17.18
N ASN A 151 16.61 -4.47 17.90
CA ASN A 151 17.87 -3.78 18.18
C ASN A 151 18.67 -3.44 16.90
N VAL A 152 18.68 -4.36 15.93
CA VAL A 152 19.33 -4.15 14.62
C VAL A 152 18.64 -3.04 13.84
N LEU A 153 17.30 -3.04 13.84
CA LEU A 153 16.49 -2.03 13.18
C LEU A 153 16.65 -0.66 13.84
N GLU A 154 16.54 -0.56 15.17
CA GLU A 154 16.69 0.70 15.90
C GLU A 154 18.08 1.32 15.69
N ARG A 155 19.14 0.51 15.72
CA ARG A 155 20.49 1.01 15.42
C ARG A 155 20.59 1.53 13.98
N SER A 156 20.08 0.77 13.02
CA SER A 156 20.10 1.17 11.60
C SER A 156 19.31 2.45 11.34
N LEU A 157 18.16 2.62 12.01
CA LEU A 157 17.35 3.84 11.96
C LEU A 157 18.11 5.05 12.53
N LYS A 158 18.73 4.91 13.70
CA LYS A 158 19.57 5.97 14.30
C LYS A 158 20.72 6.38 13.38
N GLU A 159 21.44 5.42 12.83
CA GLU A 159 22.54 5.69 11.88
C GLU A 159 22.06 6.35 10.58
N CYS A 160 20.80 6.16 10.20
CA CYS A 160 20.17 6.83 9.08
C CYS A 160 19.54 8.19 9.46
N GLY A 161 19.72 8.68 10.68
CA GLY A 161 19.25 9.99 11.12
C GLY A 161 17.78 10.05 11.53
N PHE A 162 17.16 8.90 11.83
CA PHE A 162 15.84 8.87 12.47
C PHE A 162 15.99 9.10 13.97
N VAL A 163 15.02 9.79 14.55
CA VAL A 163 14.93 10.06 15.98
C VAL A 163 13.62 9.49 16.49
N LYS A 164 13.65 8.79 17.62
CA LYS A 164 12.43 8.28 18.27
C LYS A 164 11.72 9.46 18.95
N SER A 165 10.50 9.76 18.50
CA SER A 165 9.62 10.75 19.11
C SER A 165 9.28 10.32 20.53
N LYS A 166 9.49 11.19 21.52
CA LYS A 166 9.10 10.91 22.91
C LYS A 166 7.59 10.95 23.11
N GLU A 167 6.88 11.70 22.26
CA GLU A 167 5.43 11.89 22.37
C GLU A 167 4.67 10.74 21.72
N SER A 168 5.01 10.39 20.47
CA SER A 168 4.33 9.31 19.73
C SER A 168 4.98 7.94 19.91
N GLY A 169 6.23 7.87 20.36
CA GLY A 169 7.01 6.63 20.42
C GLY A 169 7.53 6.15 19.05
N GLU A 170 7.21 6.87 17.97
CA GLU A 170 7.54 6.50 16.58
C GLU A 170 8.91 7.00 16.15
N TRP A 171 9.52 6.35 15.15
CA TRP A 171 10.75 6.84 14.54
C TRP A 171 10.43 7.86 13.46
N VAL A 172 10.99 9.06 13.58
CA VAL A 172 10.74 10.16 12.65
C VAL A 172 12.01 10.71 12.04
N LYS A 173 11.93 11.17 10.79
CA LYS A 173 13.01 11.87 10.11
C LYS A 173 12.44 12.98 9.24
N LYS A 174 12.99 14.19 9.35
CA LYS A 174 12.66 15.29 8.42
C LYS A 174 13.33 15.02 7.08
N ILE A 175 12.56 15.08 6.00
CA ILE A 175 13.04 14.86 4.65
C ILE A 175 12.74 16.08 3.80
N GLU A 176 13.71 16.43 2.97
CA GLU A 176 13.58 17.51 2.01
C GLU A 176 13.90 17.01 0.60
N TRP A 177 13.14 17.54 -0.37
CA TRP A 177 13.39 17.30 -1.77
C TRP A 177 12.91 18.48 -2.60
N THR A 178 13.50 18.64 -3.78
CA THR A 178 13.08 19.66 -4.73
C THR A 178 11.99 19.11 -5.62
N GLN A 179 10.86 19.81 -5.73
CA GLN A 179 9.85 19.47 -6.73
C GLN A 179 10.36 19.87 -8.12
N PRO A 180 10.53 18.91 -9.06
CA PRO A 180 11.14 19.20 -10.37
C PRO A 180 10.42 20.31 -11.15
N GLU A 181 9.10 20.43 -10.99
CA GLU A 181 8.28 21.38 -11.76
C GLU A 181 8.22 22.78 -11.16
N LYS A 182 8.40 22.93 -9.83
CA LYS A 182 8.22 24.21 -9.13
C LYS A 182 9.52 24.83 -8.64
N SER A 183 10.62 24.08 -8.68
CA SER A 183 11.89 24.44 -8.01
C SER A 183 11.74 24.74 -6.50
N ASP A 184 10.59 24.40 -5.92
CA ASP A 184 10.29 24.56 -4.51
C ASP A 184 10.85 23.37 -3.73
N THR A 185 11.56 23.67 -2.64
CA THR A 185 11.97 22.66 -1.66
C THR A 185 10.79 22.32 -0.77
N ARG A 186 10.32 21.06 -0.84
CA ARG A 186 9.35 20.50 0.09
C ARG A 186 10.05 19.93 1.31
N LYS A 187 9.39 20.02 2.46
CA LYS A 187 9.86 19.45 3.73
C LYS A 187 8.70 18.73 4.38
N GLU A 188 8.87 17.44 4.62
CA GLU A 188 7.87 16.60 5.29
C GLU A 188 8.55 15.75 6.36
N VAL A 189 7.72 15.11 7.20
CA VAL A 189 8.17 14.16 8.21
C VAL A 189 7.90 12.75 7.72
N LEU A 190 8.96 11.96 7.59
CA LEU A 190 8.87 10.52 7.33
C LEU A 190 8.81 9.77 8.66
N PHE A 191 7.87 8.84 8.75
CA PHE A 191 7.69 7.94 9.86
C PHE A 191 8.21 6.54 9.49
N ALA A 192 8.78 5.85 10.47
CA ALA A 192 9.28 4.50 10.30
C ALA A 192 8.90 3.64 11.50
N ALA A 193 8.66 2.36 11.25
CA ALA A 193 8.51 1.34 12.28
C ALA A 193 7.38 1.62 13.30
N ASN A 194 6.40 2.45 12.95
CA ASN A 194 5.16 2.65 13.72
C ASN A 194 4.37 1.34 13.86
N ASN A 195 4.51 0.46 12.87
CA ASN A 195 3.84 -0.83 12.81
C ASN A 195 4.43 -1.90 13.75
N LEU A 196 5.62 -1.68 14.34
CA LEU A 196 6.23 -2.67 15.25
C LEU A 196 5.37 -2.92 16.50
N ASN A 197 4.68 -1.88 16.99
CA ASN A 197 3.76 -2.02 18.12
C ASN A 197 2.54 -2.88 17.72
N GLN A 198 2.14 -2.85 16.44
CA GLN A 198 1.04 -3.67 15.92
C GLN A 198 1.44 -5.12 15.67
N LEU A 199 2.74 -5.40 15.48
CA LEU A 199 3.25 -6.78 15.38
C LEU A 199 3.04 -7.58 16.68
N LEU A 200 3.05 -6.87 17.81
CA LEU A 200 3.04 -7.45 19.16
C LEU A 200 1.66 -7.36 19.82
N ASP A 201 0.69 -6.69 19.19
CA ASP A 201 -0.66 -6.55 19.71
C ASP A 201 -1.59 -7.64 19.16
N PHE A 202 -1.73 -8.71 19.95
CA PHE A 202 -2.63 -9.83 19.66
C PHE A 202 -4.10 -9.55 20.04
N GLY A 203 -4.40 -8.43 20.72
CA GLY A 203 -5.72 -8.14 21.28
C GLY A 203 -6.59 -7.22 20.44
N ALA A 204 -6.01 -6.35 19.61
CA ALA A 204 -6.73 -5.26 18.96
C ALA A 204 -7.34 -5.58 17.57
N GLY A 205 -7.23 -6.81 17.08
CA GLY A 205 -7.72 -7.17 15.73
C GLY A 205 -6.94 -6.52 14.57
N SER A 206 -5.81 -5.86 14.88
CA SER A 206 -4.84 -5.27 13.96
C SER A 206 -3.62 -6.15 13.75
N TYR A 207 -3.78 -7.47 13.88
CA TYR A 207 -2.70 -8.43 13.71
C TYR A 207 -2.14 -8.33 12.29
N LEU A 208 -0.81 -8.25 12.24
CA LEU A 208 -0.05 -8.14 11.02
C LEU A 208 0.52 -9.53 10.70
N GLU A 209 0.03 -10.14 9.64
CA GLU A 209 0.61 -11.37 9.08
C GLU A 209 1.73 -10.94 8.11
N GLY A 210 2.94 -11.43 8.31
CA GLY A 210 4.06 -11.43 7.36
C GLY A 210 4.40 -10.16 6.54
N SER A 211 5.18 -10.37 5.49
CA SER A 211 5.61 -9.37 4.50
C SER A 211 5.56 -9.86 3.06
N SER A 212 5.04 -11.07 2.85
CA SER A 212 4.77 -11.64 1.53
C SER A 212 3.66 -10.86 0.83
N LEU A 213 3.57 -11.06 -0.48
CA LEU A 213 2.51 -10.45 -1.28
C LEU A 213 1.11 -10.92 -0.82
N LYS A 214 0.97 -12.19 -0.44
CA LYS A 214 -0.28 -12.76 0.08
C LYS A 214 -0.73 -12.06 1.35
N GLU A 215 0.17 -11.86 2.33
CA GLU A 215 -0.25 -11.21 3.57
C GLU A 215 -0.54 -9.72 3.38
N ILE A 216 0.17 -9.05 2.46
CA ILE A 216 -0.15 -7.68 2.06
C ILE A 216 -1.55 -7.63 1.45
N PHE A 217 -1.91 -8.58 0.58
CA PHE A 217 -3.25 -8.67 -0.02
C PHE A 217 -4.32 -8.93 1.04
N SER A 218 -4.10 -9.91 1.93
CA SER A 218 -4.99 -10.22 3.05
C SER A 218 -5.30 -8.97 3.89
N LYS A 219 -4.28 -8.20 4.28
CA LYS A 219 -4.45 -6.94 5.01
C LYS A 219 -5.24 -5.91 4.19
N LYS A 220 -4.86 -5.71 2.93
CA LYS A 220 -5.44 -4.70 2.03
C LYS A 220 -6.91 -4.99 1.68
N ILE A 221 -7.27 -6.24 1.42
CA ILE A 221 -8.65 -6.68 1.16
C ILE A 221 -9.51 -6.50 2.41
N LYS A 222 -9.02 -6.89 3.59
CA LYS A 222 -9.76 -6.74 4.85
C LYS A 222 -9.99 -5.25 5.20
N ARG A 223 -9.01 -4.38 4.95
CA ARG A 223 -9.08 -2.94 5.24
C ARG A 223 -9.90 -2.17 4.19
N GLY A 224 -9.61 -2.35 2.91
CA GLY A 224 -10.36 -1.80 1.79
C GLY A 224 -10.33 -0.27 1.66
N HIS A 225 -9.26 0.40 2.09
CA HIS A 225 -9.11 1.82 1.78
C HIS A 225 -8.84 1.99 0.27
N ASP A 226 -9.17 3.15 -0.30
CA ASP A 226 -8.98 3.43 -1.73
C ASP A 226 -7.54 3.14 -2.20
N VAL A 227 -6.58 3.47 -1.33
CA VAL A 227 -5.15 3.19 -1.53
C VAL A 227 -4.83 1.70 -1.57
N ASP A 228 -5.52 0.90 -0.76
CA ASP A 228 -5.34 -0.55 -0.73
C ASP A 228 -5.86 -1.21 -1.99
N LEU A 229 -7.08 -0.83 -2.40
CA LEU A 229 -7.69 -1.35 -3.62
C LEU A 229 -6.88 -0.93 -4.85
N SER A 230 -6.41 0.31 -4.88
CA SER A 230 -5.55 0.81 -5.96
C SER A 230 -4.24 0.05 -6.07
N ASP A 231 -3.60 -0.26 -4.93
CA ASP A 231 -2.37 -1.05 -4.92
C ASP A 231 -2.60 -2.45 -5.49
N ILE A 232 -3.68 -3.13 -5.10
CA ILE A 232 -4.07 -4.46 -5.60
C ILE A 232 -4.28 -4.43 -7.12
N ILE A 233 -5.06 -3.47 -7.62
CA ILE A 233 -5.33 -3.33 -9.06
C ILE A 233 -4.02 -3.13 -9.84
N ASN A 234 -3.11 -2.28 -9.36
CA ASN A 234 -1.84 -2.02 -10.05
C ASN A 234 -0.91 -3.23 -10.07
N ILE A 235 -1.01 -4.12 -9.10
CA ILE A 235 -0.25 -5.38 -9.07
C ILE A 235 -0.85 -6.36 -10.07
N ALA A 236 -2.18 -6.51 -10.07
CA ALA A 236 -2.89 -7.35 -11.03
C ALA A 236 -2.64 -6.92 -12.48
N MET A 237 -2.56 -5.62 -12.76
CA MET A 237 -2.26 -5.09 -14.10
C MET A 237 -0.85 -5.46 -14.61
N VAL A 238 0.11 -5.73 -13.72
CA VAL A 238 1.48 -6.11 -14.08
C VAL A 238 1.67 -7.62 -14.12
N ASN A 239 0.83 -8.36 -13.40
CA ASN A 239 0.94 -9.81 -13.26
C ASN A 239 -0.30 -10.46 -13.88
N ASP A 240 -0.14 -11.01 -15.07
CA ASP A 240 -1.22 -11.73 -15.78
C ASP A 240 -1.47 -13.15 -15.24
N GLY A 241 -0.75 -13.55 -14.18
CA GLY A 241 -0.79 -14.88 -13.57
C GLY A 241 -0.15 -16.01 -14.38
N ILE A 242 0.32 -15.73 -15.59
CA ILE A 242 0.80 -16.73 -16.54
C ILE A 242 2.30 -16.54 -16.79
N ARG A 243 2.75 -15.28 -16.90
CA ARG A 243 4.12 -14.86 -17.25
C ARG A 243 4.55 -13.67 -16.38
N GLY A 244 5.83 -13.61 -16.04
CA GLY A 244 6.40 -12.46 -15.32
C GLY A 244 7.32 -12.85 -14.17
N PRO A 245 8.10 -11.89 -13.63
CA PRO A 245 9.13 -12.15 -12.62
C PRO A 245 8.57 -12.53 -11.23
N HIS A 246 7.28 -12.30 -10.97
CA HIS A 246 6.64 -12.54 -9.67
C HIS A 246 5.48 -13.55 -9.76
N LYS A 247 5.47 -14.42 -10.77
CA LYS A 247 4.36 -15.35 -11.02
C LYS A 247 3.99 -16.18 -9.79
N GLU A 248 4.97 -16.78 -9.13
CA GLU A 248 4.74 -17.66 -7.98
C GLU A 248 4.12 -16.90 -6.81
N GLU A 249 4.70 -15.76 -6.42
CA GLU A 249 4.16 -14.90 -5.36
C GLU A 249 2.77 -14.34 -5.70
N TRP A 250 2.50 -14.06 -6.98
CA TRP A 250 1.18 -13.62 -7.43
C TRP A 250 0.13 -14.73 -7.32
N LEU A 251 0.46 -15.96 -7.75
CA LEU A 251 -0.42 -17.11 -7.62
C LEU A 251 -0.74 -17.39 -6.14
N GLU A 252 0.27 -17.27 -5.27
CA GLU A 252 0.06 -17.39 -3.83
C GLU A 252 -0.79 -16.23 -3.28
N ALA A 253 -0.57 -15.00 -3.76
CA ALA A 253 -1.37 -13.84 -3.34
C ALA A 253 -2.85 -13.96 -3.75
N TRP A 254 -3.16 -14.69 -4.81
CA TRP A 254 -4.54 -14.98 -5.20
C TRP A 254 -5.31 -15.73 -4.12
N ALA A 255 -4.65 -16.62 -3.37
CA ALA A 255 -5.26 -17.33 -2.24
C ALA A 255 -5.79 -16.38 -1.16
N ALA A 256 -5.26 -15.15 -1.05
CA ALA A 256 -5.79 -14.17 -0.11
C ALA A 256 -7.23 -13.73 -0.45
N PHE A 257 -7.61 -13.70 -1.73
CA PHE A 257 -8.99 -13.43 -2.14
C PHE A 257 -9.93 -14.56 -1.74
N GLU A 258 -9.51 -15.81 -1.99
CA GLU A 258 -10.28 -16.99 -1.63
C GLU A 258 -10.49 -17.08 -0.12
N GLU A 259 -9.42 -16.87 0.67
CA GLU A 259 -9.50 -16.82 2.13
C GLU A 259 -10.40 -15.69 2.63
N ALA A 260 -10.28 -14.49 2.07
CA ALA A 260 -11.11 -13.34 2.46
C ALA A 260 -12.59 -13.57 2.12
N ALA A 261 -12.91 -14.18 0.98
CA ALA A 261 -14.27 -14.54 0.60
C ALA A 261 -14.85 -15.63 1.54
N ASN A 262 -14.04 -16.62 1.90
CA ASN A 262 -14.45 -17.72 2.77
C ASN A 262 -14.69 -17.30 4.23
N GLN A 263 -14.11 -16.19 4.69
CA GLN A 263 -14.43 -15.61 6.01
C GLN A 263 -15.86 -15.09 6.12
N ARG A 264 -16.58 -14.93 5.00
CA ARG A 264 -17.96 -14.41 4.93
C ARG A 264 -18.15 -13.08 5.68
N ASN A 265 -17.07 -12.30 5.79
CA ASN A 265 -17.09 -10.99 6.42
C ASN A 265 -17.67 -9.97 5.42
N SER A 266 -18.77 -9.31 5.79
CA SER A 266 -19.47 -8.39 4.89
C SER A 266 -18.60 -7.26 4.34
N ARG A 267 -17.64 -6.74 5.13
CA ARG A 267 -16.68 -5.73 4.70
C ARG A 267 -15.71 -6.30 3.66
N SER A 268 -15.07 -7.43 3.96
CA SER A 268 -14.15 -8.08 3.03
C SER A 268 -14.84 -8.43 1.71
N THR A 269 -16.05 -9.00 1.76
CA THR A 269 -16.85 -9.32 0.57
C THR A 269 -17.17 -8.07 -0.25
N SER A 270 -17.58 -6.98 0.40
CA SER A 270 -17.84 -5.71 -0.29
C SER A 270 -16.58 -5.14 -0.97
N ASN A 271 -15.42 -5.26 -0.32
CA ASN A 271 -14.14 -4.81 -0.89
C ASN A 271 -13.75 -5.65 -2.10
N ILE A 272 -13.95 -6.98 -2.06
CA ILE A 272 -13.70 -7.87 -3.19
C ILE A 272 -14.63 -7.55 -4.37
N ILE A 273 -15.92 -7.30 -4.13
CA ILE A 273 -16.88 -6.91 -5.18
C ILE A 273 -16.48 -5.57 -5.83
N SER A 274 -15.82 -4.69 -5.07
CA SER A 274 -15.38 -3.38 -5.57
C SER A 274 -14.13 -3.45 -6.45
N LEU A 275 -13.36 -4.54 -6.37
CA LEU A 275 -12.15 -4.80 -7.17
C LEU A 275 -12.53 -5.38 -8.54
#